data_AF-A0A834HR63-F1
#
_entry.id   AF-A0A834HR63-F1
#
_cell.length_a   1.000
_cell.length_b   1.000
_cell.length_c   1.000
_cell.angle_alpha   90.00
_cell.angle_beta   90.00
_cell.angle_gamma   90.00
#
_symmetry.space_group_name_H-M   'P 1'
#
loop_
_entity.id
_entity.type
_entity.pdbx_description
1 polymer ?
#
loop_
_entity_poly.entity_id
_entity_poly.type
_entity_poly.pdbx_seq_one_letter_code
_entity_poly.pdbx_strand_id
1 'polypeptide(L)'
;MPKPLNSQSQKQIASLINYFERERDNGGPLLPITCVRERVADALRVSTGTVSKISQKVKNNITLDSPKKKRSYAKRVTNQNNLDIGSIRNTIYELYEKRKPVNLETIFKELRNRQLFEGYETCISQNGALGHPWQDSIKKTTKTDEQRYIILHAGNRNGFIPGAEFVVNYFKLLLEISLKKDTL
;
A
#
# COMPACT_ATOMS: atom_id res chain seq x y z
N MET A 1 17.19 20.61 -17.83
CA MET A 1 17.06 21.72 -16.85
C MET A 1 17.29 21.19 -15.44
N PRO A 2 17.97 21.94 -14.56
CA PRO A 2 18.13 21.55 -13.16
C PRO A 2 16.76 21.42 -12.48
N LYS A 3 16.64 20.46 -11.55
CA LYS A 3 15.37 20.23 -10.83
C LYS A 3 15.04 21.44 -9.94
N PRO A 4 13.76 21.86 -9.88
CA PRO A 4 13.36 22.94 -8.99
C PRO A 4 13.58 22.56 -7.52
N LEU A 5 14.09 23.50 -6.73
CA LEU A 5 14.29 23.33 -5.29
C LEU A 5 12.94 23.26 -4.57
N ASN A 6 12.88 22.55 -3.44
CA ASN A 6 11.68 22.51 -2.62
C ASN A 6 11.39 23.88 -1.95
N SER A 7 10.15 24.11 -1.53
CA SER A 7 9.72 25.39 -0.94
C SER A 7 10.54 25.80 0.29
N GLN A 8 10.95 24.85 1.14
CA GLN A 8 11.73 25.16 2.34
C GLN A 8 13.13 25.68 1.98
N SER A 9 13.80 25.05 1.01
CA SER A 9 15.10 25.49 0.51
C SER A 9 15.01 26.85 -0.17
N GLN A 10 13.94 27.12 -0.92
CA GLN A 10 13.70 28.45 -1.51
C GLN A 10 13.56 29.53 -0.44
N LYS A 11 12.82 29.27 0.65
CA LYS A 11 12.68 30.20 1.79
C LYS A 11 14.02 30.46 2.49
N GLN A 12 14.85 29.43 2.63
CA GLN A 12 16.20 29.57 3.21
C GLN A 12 17.09 30.44 2.33
N ILE A 13 17.07 30.25 1.01
CA ILE A 13 17.81 31.09 0.06
C ILE A 13 17.33 32.54 0.12
N ALA A 14 16.02 32.77 0.12
CA ALA A 14 15.46 34.12 0.24
C ALA A 14 15.89 34.81 1.55
N SER A 15 15.89 34.07 2.67
CA SER A 15 16.35 34.60 3.97
C SER A 15 17.83 34.96 3.95
N LEU A 16 18.65 34.14 3.31
CA LEU A 16 20.08 34.37 3.14
C LEU A 16 20.38 35.61 2.29
N ILE A 17 19.64 35.79 1.19
CA ILE A 17 19.74 36.99 0.33
C ILE A 17 19.43 38.24 1.16
N ASN A 18 18.28 38.25 1.86
CA ASN A 18 17.88 39.37 2.71
C ASN A 18 18.93 39.68 3.80
N TYR A 19 19.56 38.65 4.38
CA TYR A 19 20.61 38.85 5.38
C TYR A 19 21.82 39.59 4.79
N PHE A 20 22.29 39.19 3.61
CA PHE A 20 23.44 39.83 2.96
C PHE A 20 23.13 41.20 2.36
N GLU A 21 21.89 41.44 1.92
CA GLU A 21 21.45 42.78 1.53
C GLU A 21 21.51 43.75 2.72
N ARG A 22 21.09 43.30 3.91
CA ARG A 22 21.28 44.09 5.13
C ARG A 22 22.75 44.32 5.47
N GLU A 23 23.64 43.34 5.27
CA GLU A 23 25.09 43.55 5.46
C GLU A 23 25.66 44.57 4.47
N ARG A 24 25.21 44.54 3.20
CA ARG A 24 25.58 45.54 2.19
C ARG A 24 25.13 46.93 2.61
N ASP A 25 23.87 47.07 2.99
CA ASP A 25 23.28 48.36 3.34
C ASP A 25 23.85 48.91 4.67
N ASN A 26 24.31 48.02 5.57
CA ASN A 26 25.03 48.35 6.79
C ASN A 26 26.51 48.73 6.55
N GLY A 27 27.03 48.60 5.32
CA GLY A 27 28.43 48.89 5.00
C GLY A 27 29.43 47.89 5.58
N GLY A 28 28.97 46.71 5.99
CA GLY A 28 29.81 45.69 6.61
C GLY A 28 29.02 44.60 7.33
N PRO A 29 29.70 43.54 7.81
CA PRO A 29 29.08 42.41 8.47
C PRO A 29 28.25 42.85 9.69
N LEU A 30 27.00 42.37 9.78
CA LEU A 30 26.11 42.65 10.92
C LEU A 30 26.65 42.01 12.21
N LEU A 31 27.36 40.89 12.07
CA LEU A 31 28.06 40.20 13.13
C LEU A 31 29.52 39.99 12.70
N PRO A 32 30.46 39.92 13.66
CA PRO A 32 31.87 39.67 13.38
C PRO A 32 32.07 38.42 12.52
N ILE A 33 33.00 38.48 11.56
CA ILE A 33 33.31 37.38 10.64
C ILE A 33 33.72 36.11 11.41
N THR A 34 34.32 36.28 12.59
CA THR A 34 34.72 35.21 13.50
C THR A 34 33.52 34.40 14.05
N CYS A 35 32.37 35.03 14.24
CA CYS A 35 31.16 34.42 14.79
C CYS A 35 30.34 33.69 13.71
N VAL A 36 30.97 32.73 13.03
CA VAL A 36 30.41 32.05 11.85
C VAL A 36 29.08 31.35 12.16
N ARG A 37 28.95 30.74 13.34
CA ARG A 37 27.75 29.95 13.71
C ARG A 37 26.55 30.86 13.96
N GLU A 38 26.79 31.97 14.63
CA GLU A 38 25.82 33.01 14.96
C GLU A 38 25.34 33.70 13.68
N ARG A 39 26.26 33.99 12.75
CA ARG A 39 25.94 34.53 11.42
C ARG A 39 25.02 33.60 10.63
N VAL A 40 25.36 32.31 10.55
CA VAL A 40 24.53 31.31 9.84
C VAL A 40 23.17 31.14 10.51
N ALA A 41 23.12 31.17 11.84
CA ALA A 41 21.89 31.07 12.61
C ALA A 41 20.94 32.25 12.32
N ASP A 42 21.45 33.49 12.34
CA ASP A 42 20.65 34.68 12.02
C ASP A 42 20.19 34.68 10.56
N ALA A 43 21.12 34.41 9.62
CA ALA A 43 20.84 34.44 8.19
C ALA A 43 19.78 33.43 7.75
N LEU A 44 19.81 32.21 8.29
CA LEU A 44 18.86 31.16 7.95
C LEU A 44 17.67 31.06 8.91
N ARG A 45 17.61 31.92 9.94
CA ARG A 45 16.60 31.91 11.01
C ARG A 45 16.45 30.54 11.68
N VAL A 46 17.58 29.94 12.03
CA VAL A 46 17.66 28.63 12.71
C VAL A 46 18.43 28.76 14.03
N SER A 47 18.18 27.85 14.98
CA SER A 47 18.91 27.89 16.25
C SER A 47 20.42 27.64 16.05
N THR A 48 21.25 28.33 16.84
CA THR A 48 22.71 28.10 16.89
C THR A 48 23.05 26.65 17.22
N GLY A 49 22.24 26.00 18.07
CA GLY A 49 22.36 24.57 18.38
C GLY A 49 22.14 23.68 17.16
N THR A 50 21.19 24.00 16.29
CA THR A 50 20.97 23.29 15.01
C THR A 50 22.19 23.42 14.11
N VAL A 51 22.71 24.65 13.95
CA VAL A 51 23.93 24.91 13.14
C VAL A 51 25.12 24.15 13.70
N SER A 52 25.29 24.15 15.02
CA SER A 52 26.36 23.42 15.71
C SER A 52 26.28 21.90 15.46
N LYS A 53 25.10 21.30 15.59
CA LYS A 53 24.86 19.88 15.29
C LYS A 53 25.18 19.52 13.83
N ILE A 54 24.77 20.36 12.88
CA ILE A 54 25.05 20.15 11.45
C ILE A 54 26.55 20.28 11.20
N SER A 55 27.18 21.33 11.73
CA SER A 55 28.63 21.56 11.62
C SER A 55 29.42 20.37 12.15
N GLN A 56 29.02 19.80 13.29
CA GLN A 56 29.68 18.62 13.87
C GLN A 56 29.53 17.39 12.98
N LYS A 57 28.34 17.16 12.41
CA LYS A 57 28.12 16.06 11.46
C LYS A 57 29.00 16.18 10.22
N VAL A 58 29.09 17.39 9.65
CA VAL A 58 29.95 17.67 8.48
C VAL A 58 31.43 17.45 8.83
N LYS A 59 31.90 17.96 9.98
CA LYS A 59 33.29 17.73 10.44
C LYS A 59 33.63 16.25 10.60
N ASN A 60 32.66 15.45 11.05
CA ASN A 60 32.82 14.02 11.23
C ASN A 60 32.54 13.21 9.95
N ASN A 61 32.34 13.85 8.79
CA ASN A 61 31.96 13.20 7.51
C ASN A 61 30.70 12.32 7.62
N ILE A 62 29.77 12.67 8.50
CA ILE A 62 28.49 11.97 8.68
C ILE A 62 27.47 12.53 7.69
N THR A 63 26.78 11.64 6.98
CA THR A 63 25.73 12.00 6.02
C THR A 63 24.59 12.78 6.68
N LEU A 64 24.14 13.86 6.03
CA LEU A 64 23.03 14.69 6.50
C LEU A 64 21.70 14.06 6.09
N ASP A 65 21.26 13.06 6.85
CA ASP A 65 19.98 12.41 6.62
C ASP A 65 18.79 13.25 7.08
N SER A 66 17.69 13.12 6.35
CA SER A 66 16.39 13.62 6.80
C SER A 66 15.97 12.93 8.10
N PRO A 67 15.30 13.62 9.03
CA PRO A 67 14.74 13.00 10.22
C PRO A 67 13.84 11.83 9.80
N LYS A 68 14.32 10.58 9.98
CA LYS A 68 13.53 9.40 9.62
C LYS A 68 12.25 9.42 10.48
N LYS A 69 11.08 9.35 9.83
CA LYS A 69 9.82 9.10 10.53
C LYS A 69 9.89 7.69 11.12
N LYS A 70 10.32 7.56 12.37
CA LYS A 70 10.22 6.30 13.13
C LYS A 70 8.76 6.10 13.55
N ARG A 71 7.91 5.64 12.63
CA ARG A 71 6.60 5.07 13.00
C ARG A 71 6.79 3.57 13.16
N SER A 72 7.06 3.10 14.37
CA SER A 72 6.91 1.68 14.68
C SER A 72 5.43 1.39 14.90
N TYR A 73 4.72 0.97 13.85
CA TYR A 73 3.41 0.34 14.05
C TYR A 73 3.64 -1.13 14.39
N ALA A 74 3.07 -1.60 15.50
CA ALA A 74 2.99 -3.03 15.76
C ALA A 74 2.15 -3.65 14.63
N LYS A 75 2.75 -4.50 13.78
CA LYS A 75 1.99 -5.24 12.79
C LYS A 75 0.89 -6.01 13.54
N ARG A 76 -0.36 -5.93 13.09
CA ARG A 76 -1.45 -6.74 13.66
C ARG A 76 -1.01 -8.21 13.61
N VAL A 77 -1.19 -8.93 14.72
CA VAL A 77 -0.88 -10.36 14.79
C VAL A 77 -1.85 -11.09 13.84
N THR A 78 -1.39 -11.32 12.62
CA THR A 78 -2.01 -12.23 11.68
C THR A 78 -1.21 -13.52 11.76
N ASN A 79 -1.70 -14.52 12.50
CA ASN A 79 -1.24 -15.90 12.35
C ASN A 79 -1.71 -16.39 10.96
N GLN A 80 -1.05 -15.88 9.90
CA GLN A 80 -1.28 -16.25 8.50
C GLN A 80 -0.76 -17.67 8.20
N ASN A 81 0.20 -18.14 9.00
CA ASN A 81 0.96 -19.35 8.69
C ASN A 81 0.20 -20.68 8.87
N ASN A 82 -1.05 -20.66 9.36
CA ASN A 82 -1.82 -21.88 9.58
C ASN A 82 -3.22 -21.87 8.97
N LEU A 83 -3.50 -20.92 8.06
CA LEU A 83 -4.77 -20.85 7.37
C LEU A 83 -4.70 -21.74 6.12
N ASP A 84 -5.12 -23.00 6.28
CA ASP A 84 -5.28 -23.91 5.16
C ASP A 84 -6.42 -23.43 4.26
N ILE A 85 -6.04 -22.94 3.08
CA ILE A 85 -6.99 -22.44 2.08
C ILE A 85 -7.98 -23.55 1.69
N GLY A 86 -7.55 -24.81 1.66
CA GLY A 86 -8.39 -25.98 1.36
C GLY A 86 -9.57 -26.10 2.33
N SER A 87 -9.29 -26.00 3.64
CA SER A 87 -10.29 -26.01 4.71
C SER A 87 -11.35 -24.93 4.56
N ILE A 88 -10.98 -23.73 4.10
CA ILE A 88 -11.94 -22.65 3.80
C ILE A 88 -12.83 -23.04 2.61
N ARG A 89 -12.25 -23.59 1.53
CA ARG A 89 -13.04 -24.01 0.35
C ARG A 89 -14.07 -25.06 0.73
N ASN A 90 -13.65 -26.08 1.46
CA ASN A 90 -14.50 -27.19 1.87
C ASN A 90 -15.65 -26.69 2.74
N THR A 91 -15.36 -25.76 3.67
CA THR A 91 -16.40 -25.13 4.49
C THR A 91 -17.41 -24.36 3.63
N ILE A 92 -16.94 -23.60 2.62
CA ILE A 92 -17.82 -22.90 1.68
C ILE A 92 -18.69 -23.86 0.87
N TYR A 93 -18.11 -24.94 0.32
CA TYR A 93 -18.87 -25.94 -0.44
C TYR A 93 -19.93 -26.63 0.41
N GLU A 94 -19.61 -26.99 1.66
CA GLU A 94 -20.60 -27.55 2.57
C GLU A 94 -21.72 -26.57 2.91
N LEU A 95 -21.41 -25.26 3.03
CA LEU A 95 -22.44 -24.25 3.25
C LEU A 95 -23.40 -24.16 2.05
N TYR A 96 -22.88 -24.24 0.81
CA TYR A 96 -23.71 -24.31 -0.39
C TYR A 96 -24.56 -25.59 -0.41
N GLU A 97 -23.97 -26.75 -0.10
CA GLU A 97 -24.68 -28.04 -0.04
C GLU A 97 -25.82 -28.01 0.99
N LYS A 98 -25.57 -27.39 2.15
CA LYS A 98 -26.55 -27.20 3.23
C LYS A 98 -27.53 -26.04 2.99
N ARG A 99 -27.46 -25.36 1.82
CA ARG A 99 -28.21 -24.14 1.48
C ARG A 99 -28.17 -23.05 2.56
N LYS A 100 -27.06 -22.96 3.28
CA LYS A 100 -26.82 -21.91 4.28
C LYS A 100 -26.20 -20.67 3.60
N PRO A 101 -26.45 -19.47 4.13
CA PRO A 101 -25.84 -18.26 3.59
C PRO A 101 -24.31 -18.30 3.73
N VAL A 102 -23.62 -18.04 2.62
CA VAL A 102 -22.15 -17.98 2.57
C VAL A 102 -21.73 -16.53 2.81
N ASN A 103 -21.64 -16.13 4.08
CA ASN A 103 -21.10 -14.84 4.50
C ASN A 103 -19.82 -15.02 5.34
N LEU A 104 -19.03 -13.95 5.48
CA LEU A 104 -17.73 -13.98 6.17
C LEU A 104 -17.88 -14.50 7.63
N GLU A 105 -18.93 -14.05 8.31
CA GLU A 105 -19.25 -14.40 9.69
C GLU A 105 -19.57 -15.91 9.85
N THR A 106 -20.38 -16.46 8.95
CA THR A 106 -20.81 -17.87 8.98
C THR A 106 -19.62 -18.79 8.66
N ILE A 107 -18.78 -18.40 7.69
CA ILE A 107 -17.54 -19.10 7.37
C ILE A 107 -16.60 -19.08 8.57
N PHE A 108 -16.38 -17.90 9.18
CA PHE A 108 -15.52 -17.77 10.35
C PHE A 108 -16.00 -18.60 11.54
N LYS A 109 -17.31 -18.57 11.81
CA LYS A 109 -17.94 -19.35 12.88
C LYS A 109 -17.76 -20.85 12.66
N GLU A 110 -17.99 -21.35 11.44
CA GLU A 110 -17.80 -22.76 11.10
C GLU A 110 -16.32 -23.19 11.19
N LEU A 111 -15.39 -22.37 10.69
CA LEU A 111 -13.96 -22.66 10.78
C LEU A 111 -13.47 -22.71 12.23
N ARG A 112 -13.96 -21.81 13.08
CA ARG A 112 -13.63 -21.77 14.50
C ARG A 112 -14.23 -22.94 15.26
N ASN A 113 -15.50 -23.29 14.99
CA ASN A 113 -16.17 -24.44 15.61
C ASN A 113 -15.45 -25.76 15.31
N ARG A 114 -14.84 -25.87 14.12
CA ARG A 114 -14.09 -27.05 13.68
C ARG A 114 -12.61 -27.01 14.07
N GLN A 115 -12.17 -25.96 14.78
CA GLN A 115 -10.77 -25.73 15.15
C GLN A 115 -9.82 -25.70 13.93
N LEU A 116 -10.33 -25.32 12.75
CA LEU A 116 -9.56 -25.20 11.51
C LEU A 116 -8.89 -23.82 11.38
N PHE A 117 -9.30 -22.86 12.20
CA PHE A 117 -8.75 -21.51 12.21
C PHE A 117 -8.91 -20.84 13.57
N GLU A 118 -7.82 -20.27 14.10
CA GLU A 118 -7.78 -19.59 15.41
C GLU A 118 -7.54 -18.07 15.31
N GLY A 119 -7.49 -17.51 14.10
CA GLY A 119 -7.24 -16.08 13.90
C GLY A 119 -8.52 -15.22 13.93
N TYR A 120 -8.43 -14.03 13.32
CA TYR A 120 -9.56 -13.09 13.22
C TYR A 120 -10.25 -13.18 11.86
N GLU A 121 -11.55 -12.86 11.82
CA GLU A 121 -12.40 -12.79 10.61
C GLU A 121 -11.71 -12.04 9.45
N THR A 122 -11.06 -10.90 9.76
CA THR A 122 -10.39 -10.06 8.77
C THR A 122 -9.25 -10.77 8.03
N CYS A 123 -8.68 -11.83 8.60
CA CYS A 123 -7.60 -12.59 7.97
C CYS A 123 -8.13 -13.51 6.85
N ILE A 124 -9.38 -13.98 6.97
CA ILE A 124 -10.04 -14.80 5.94
C ILE A 124 -10.27 -13.97 4.68
N SER A 125 -10.68 -12.71 4.83
CA SER A 125 -10.84 -11.75 3.74
C SER A 125 -9.51 -11.47 3.02
N GLN A 126 -8.42 -11.27 3.76
CA GLN A 126 -7.10 -10.91 3.21
C GLN A 126 -6.41 -12.04 2.44
N ASN A 127 -6.69 -13.30 2.79
CA ASN A 127 -6.06 -14.48 2.18
C ASN A 127 -6.76 -14.95 0.88
N GLY A 128 -7.54 -14.09 0.23
CA GLY A 128 -8.04 -14.33 -1.12
C GLY A 128 -9.19 -15.33 -1.24
N ALA A 129 -9.69 -15.89 -0.13
CA ALA A 129 -10.81 -16.83 -0.16
C ALA A 129 -12.15 -16.19 -0.56
N LEU A 130 -12.29 -14.86 -0.39
CA LEU A 130 -13.55 -14.14 -0.61
C LEU A 130 -13.41 -12.89 -1.50
N GLY A 131 -12.19 -12.38 -1.72
CA GLY A 131 -11.94 -11.15 -2.49
C GLY A 131 -11.51 -11.35 -3.95
N HIS A 132 -11.07 -12.56 -4.31
CA HIS A 132 -10.75 -12.93 -5.69
C HIS A 132 -11.61 -14.12 -6.10
N PRO A 133 -12.26 -14.09 -7.28
CA PRO A 133 -12.92 -15.29 -7.79
C PRO A 133 -11.90 -16.42 -7.86
N TRP A 134 -12.31 -17.64 -7.55
CA TRP A 134 -11.47 -18.83 -7.63
C TRP A 134 -10.76 -18.86 -8.98
N GLN A 135 -9.43 -18.89 -8.95
CA GLN A 135 -8.60 -18.83 -10.14
C GLN A 135 -7.66 -20.02 -10.13
N ASP A 136 -7.68 -20.80 -11.20
CA ASP A 136 -6.59 -21.72 -11.51
C ASP A 136 -5.34 -20.88 -11.90
N SER A 137 -4.18 -21.47 -11.73
CA SER A 137 -2.91 -21.08 -12.36
C SER A 137 -2.96 -21.06 -13.89
N ILE A 138 -3.98 -21.67 -14.51
CA ILE A 138 -4.21 -21.75 -15.95
C ILE A 138 -4.67 -20.39 -16.55
N LYS A 139 -4.48 -20.21 -17.86
CA LYS A 139 -4.89 -19.01 -18.62
C LYS A 139 -6.34 -18.63 -18.34
N LYS A 140 -6.54 -17.43 -17.78
CA LYS A 140 -7.83 -16.90 -17.29
C LYS A 140 -8.68 -16.25 -18.38
N THR A 141 -8.01 -15.73 -19.39
CA THR A 141 -8.61 -15.08 -20.55
C THR A 141 -7.72 -15.31 -21.75
N THR A 142 -8.34 -15.55 -22.90
CA THR A 142 -7.64 -15.52 -24.18
C THR A 142 -8.18 -14.32 -24.97
N LYS A 143 -7.28 -13.59 -25.62
CA LYS A 143 -7.62 -12.51 -26.55
C LYS A 143 -7.31 -12.98 -27.96
N THR A 144 -8.26 -12.84 -28.85
CA THR A 144 -8.01 -12.69 -30.29
C THR A 144 -8.02 -11.20 -30.62
N ASP A 145 -7.60 -10.80 -31.82
CA ASP A 145 -7.43 -9.39 -32.20
C ASP A 145 -8.70 -8.53 -32.01
N GLU A 146 -9.88 -9.13 -31.93
CA GLU A 146 -11.16 -8.42 -31.78
C GLU A 146 -12.03 -8.89 -30.60
N GLN A 147 -11.71 -10.01 -29.94
CA GLN A 147 -12.60 -10.60 -28.93
C GLN A 147 -11.86 -11.10 -27.69
N ARG A 148 -12.53 -10.91 -26.55
CA ARG A 148 -12.09 -11.38 -25.23
C ARG A 148 -12.97 -12.54 -24.79
N TYR A 149 -12.36 -13.67 -24.46
CA TYR A 149 -13.03 -14.81 -23.88
C TYR A 149 -12.67 -14.94 -22.40
N ILE A 150 -13.68 -15.22 -21.58
CA ILE A 150 -13.53 -15.63 -20.18
C ILE A 150 -13.61 -17.15 -20.14
N ILE A 151 -12.64 -17.80 -19.48
CA ILE A 151 -12.67 -19.23 -19.24
C ILE A 151 -13.12 -19.43 -17.78
N LEU A 152 -14.25 -20.10 -17.59
CA LEU A 152 -14.80 -20.46 -16.28
C LEU A 152 -14.55 -21.94 -16.06
N HIS A 153 -13.76 -22.28 -15.05
CA HIS A 153 -13.51 -23.67 -14.67
C HIS A 153 -14.54 -24.11 -13.61
N ALA A 154 -15.18 -25.25 -13.83
CA ALA A 154 -15.95 -25.89 -12.77
C ALA A 154 -15.00 -26.50 -11.73
N GLY A 155 -15.31 -26.31 -10.45
CA GLY A 155 -14.52 -26.86 -9.35
C GLY A 155 -15.41 -27.38 -8.22
N ASN A 156 -14.88 -28.34 -7.47
CA ASN A 156 -15.51 -28.93 -6.30
C ASN A 156 -14.49 -29.07 -5.14
N ARG A 157 -14.89 -29.75 -4.05
CA ARG A 157 -14.05 -30.01 -2.86
C ARG A 157 -12.72 -30.72 -3.15
N ASN A 158 -12.60 -31.39 -4.29
CA ASN A 158 -11.39 -32.10 -4.71
C ASN A 158 -10.54 -31.28 -5.71
N GLY A 159 -10.92 -30.03 -6.02
CA GLY A 159 -10.20 -29.15 -6.96
C GLY A 159 -11.00 -28.83 -8.22
N PHE A 160 -10.31 -28.29 -9.23
CA PHE A 160 -10.90 -28.07 -10.55
C PHE A 160 -11.17 -29.41 -11.24
N ILE A 161 -12.31 -29.50 -11.92
CA ILE A 161 -12.68 -30.70 -12.69
C ILE A 161 -12.01 -30.59 -14.06
N PRO A 162 -11.05 -31.48 -14.41
CA PRO A 162 -10.37 -31.43 -15.69
C PRO A 162 -11.37 -31.53 -16.85
N GLY A 163 -11.23 -30.66 -17.86
CA GLY A 163 -12.10 -30.64 -19.04
C GLY A 163 -13.48 -30.00 -18.83
N ALA A 164 -13.83 -29.57 -17.61
CA ALA A 164 -15.09 -28.87 -17.33
C ALA A 164 -14.92 -27.34 -17.45
N GLU A 165 -14.42 -26.91 -18.60
CA GLU A 165 -14.16 -25.50 -18.91
C GLU A 165 -15.33 -24.93 -19.71
N PHE A 166 -15.87 -23.81 -19.24
CA PHE A 166 -16.90 -23.06 -19.93
C PHE A 166 -16.33 -21.75 -20.46
N VAL A 167 -16.24 -21.61 -21.78
CA VAL A 167 -15.64 -20.46 -22.44
C VAL A 167 -16.73 -19.52 -22.92
N VAL A 168 -16.72 -18.29 -22.42
CA VAL A 168 -17.75 -17.28 -22.71
C VAL A 168 -17.13 -16.06 -23.35
N ASN A 169 -17.76 -15.55 -24.41
CA ASN A 169 -17.41 -14.26 -24.99
C ASN A 169 -17.82 -13.13 -24.02
N TYR A 170 -16.84 -12.30 -23.65
CA TYR A 170 -17.00 -11.22 -22.69
C TYR A 170 -18.12 -10.23 -23.06
N PHE A 171 -18.20 -9.84 -24.32
CA PHE A 171 -19.23 -8.89 -24.78
C PHE A 171 -20.64 -9.48 -24.69
N LYS A 172 -20.78 -10.77 -25.04
CA LYS A 172 -22.07 -11.47 -24.93
C LYS A 172 -22.53 -11.59 -23.48
N LEU A 173 -21.61 -11.90 -22.57
CA LEU A 173 -21.90 -12.00 -21.14
C LEU A 173 -22.35 -10.66 -20.54
N LEU A 174 -21.68 -9.56 -20.90
CA LEU A 174 -22.07 -8.22 -20.44
C LEU A 174 -23.46 -7.81 -20.94
N LEU A 175 -23.80 -8.14 -22.18
CA LEU A 175 -25.11 -7.85 -22.76
C LEU A 175 -26.21 -8.58 -21.99
N GLU A 176 -26.02 -9.88 -21.71
CA GLU A 176 -26.99 -10.70 -20.97
C GLU A 176 -27.16 -10.25 -19.51
N ILE A 177 -26.08 -9.85 -18.83
CA ILE A 177 -26.16 -9.31 -17.46
C ILE A 177 -26.90 -7.97 -17.46
N SER A 178 -26.68 -7.11 -18.46
CA SER A 178 -27.37 -5.83 -18.57
C SER A 178 -28.88 -6.05 -18.76
N LEU A 179 -29.27 -6.91 -19.70
CA LEU A 179 -30.68 -7.22 -19.98
C LEU A 179 -31.41 -7.84 -18.78
N LYS A 180 -30.71 -8.60 -17.93
CA LYS A 180 -31.28 -9.20 -16.71
C LYS A 180 -31.42 -8.23 -15.53
N LYS A 181 -30.71 -7.10 -15.53
CA LYS A 181 -30.86 -6.06 -14.50
C LYS A 181 -32.11 -5.21 -14.69
N ASP A 182 -32.62 -5.13 -15.91
CA ASP A 182 -33.83 -4.36 -16.25
C ASP A 182 -35.14 -5.13 -16.00
N THR A 183 -35.05 -6.38 -15.51
CA THR A 183 -36.19 -7.30 -15.28
C THR A 183 -36.38 -7.69 -13.81
N LEU A 184 -35.65 -7.06 -12.89
CA LEU A 184 -35.78 -7.17 -11.43
C LEU A 184 -36.07 -5.79 -10.84
#